data_AF-A0A3M1FF38-F1
#
_entry.id   AF-A0A3M1FF38-F1
#
_cell.length_a   1.000
_cell.length_b   1.000
_cell.length_c   1.000
_cell.angle_alpha   90.00
_cell.angle_beta   90.00
_cell.angle_gamma   90.00
#
_symmetry.space_group_name_H-M   'P 1'
#
loop_
_entity.id
_entity.type
_entity.pdbx_description
1 polymer ?
#
loop_
_entity_poly.entity_id
_entity_poly.type
_entity_poly.pdbx_seq_one_letter_code
_entity_poly.pdbx_strand_id
1 'polypeptide(L)'
;MLTGKVRGIFLVGILLIIAATGAVGVQFFNRVSHETFEGASHNAVAHKDVGEQSTGISSKEENKGEFAVEDVLNDRELVETLKAIRATEATRPPAIPDDTTEEEIYRNPYVRHIRAALNSYLAGKMEGLSGAVLSDMIKICALQRSDADYYRNKFVVLSAENNAFGGAAVYLAFRGKPDAIFWAWVYNIGGDDEKSAEYELRSFCKKPLSDKRLMNELHAILKSARYTL
;
A
#
# COMPACT_ATOMS: atom_id res chain seq x y z
N MET A 1 -60.08 -9.47 4.37
CA MET A 1 -59.45 -10.78 4.60
C MET A 1 -58.75 -11.21 3.32
N LEU A 2 -57.42 -11.15 3.29
CA LEU A 2 -56.51 -11.92 2.43
C LEU A 2 -55.09 -11.59 2.90
N THR A 3 -54.53 -12.53 3.65
CA THR A 3 -53.24 -12.43 4.35
C THR A 3 -52.11 -12.85 3.41
N GLY A 4 -51.31 -11.88 2.96
CA GLY A 4 -50.08 -12.10 2.21
C GLY A 4 -48.91 -12.43 3.16
N LYS A 5 -48.48 -13.69 3.15
CA LYS A 5 -47.43 -14.26 3.99
C LYS A 5 -46.07 -14.07 3.31
N VAL A 6 -45.29 -13.07 3.70
CA VAL A 6 -43.90 -12.92 3.27
C VAL A 6 -43.00 -13.67 4.25
N ARG A 7 -42.39 -14.75 3.78
CA ARG A 7 -41.34 -15.48 4.50
C ARG A 7 -40.02 -14.71 4.37
N GLY A 8 -39.67 -13.95 5.39
CA GLY A 8 -38.33 -13.42 5.56
C GLY A 8 -37.38 -14.55 6.01
N ILE A 9 -36.48 -14.95 5.13
CA ILE A 9 -35.29 -15.72 5.48
C ILE A 9 -34.20 -14.69 5.74
N PHE A 10 -33.94 -14.35 7.01
CA PHE A 10 -32.71 -13.67 7.39
C PHE A 10 -31.70 -14.74 7.80
N LEU A 11 -30.67 -14.89 6.96
CA LEU A 11 -29.50 -15.70 7.25
C LEU A 11 -28.78 -15.13 8.48
N VAL A 12 -28.82 -15.93 9.55
CA VAL A 12 -27.73 -16.30 10.46
C VAL A 12 -26.46 -15.46 10.34
N GLY A 13 -26.15 -14.79 11.46
CA GLY A 13 -24.97 -13.96 11.66
C GLY A 13 -23.65 -14.69 11.40
N ILE A 14 -22.74 -13.96 10.76
CA ILE A 14 -21.33 -14.27 10.76
C ILE A 14 -20.71 -13.50 11.94
N LEU A 15 -20.42 -14.27 12.97
CA LEU A 15 -19.64 -13.93 14.14
C LEU A 15 -18.20 -13.61 13.68
N LEU A 16 -17.82 -12.34 13.62
CA LEU A 16 -16.42 -11.94 13.45
C LEU A 16 -15.73 -12.02 14.82
N ILE A 17 -15.03 -13.12 15.08
CA ILE A 17 -14.04 -13.16 16.16
C ILE A 17 -12.79 -12.45 15.63
N ILE A 18 -12.66 -11.15 15.92
CA ILE A 18 -11.34 -10.53 16.04
C ILE A 18 -11.12 -10.39 17.54
N ALA A 19 -10.42 -11.38 18.08
CA ALA A 19 -9.96 -11.35 19.45
C ALA A 19 -8.98 -10.18 19.63
N ALA A 20 -9.28 -9.36 20.63
CA ALA A 20 -8.31 -8.46 21.23
C ALA A 20 -7.14 -9.26 21.82
N THR A 21 -5.93 -8.90 21.43
CA THR A 21 -4.77 -9.00 22.33
C THR A 21 -3.82 -7.85 22.02
N GLY A 22 -3.87 -6.87 22.90
CA GLY A 22 -2.75 -5.95 23.10
C GLY A 22 -1.59 -6.67 23.79
N ALA A 23 -0.41 -6.19 23.44
CA ALA A 23 0.84 -6.23 24.18
C ALA A 23 1.59 -7.57 24.37
N VAL A 24 2.92 -7.38 24.34
CA VAL A 24 4.03 -8.23 24.80
C VAL A 24 4.60 -9.19 23.75
N GLY A 25 5.87 -8.95 23.40
CA GLY A 25 6.79 -10.03 23.07
C GLY A 25 7.47 -9.98 21.70
N VAL A 26 8.22 -8.92 21.41
CA VAL A 26 9.38 -9.06 20.50
C VAL A 26 10.48 -9.72 21.32
N GLN A 27 10.76 -11.01 21.09
CA GLN A 27 12.11 -11.59 21.18
C GLN A 27 12.17 -12.99 20.52
N PHE A 28 13.31 -13.24 19.87
CA PHE A 28 13.85 -14.53 19.38
C PHE A 28 13.27 -15.16 18.11
N PHE A 29 13.98 -15.01 16.98
CA PHE A 29 14.96 -16.01 16.52
C PHE A 29 15.79 -15.42 15.36
N ASN A 30 17.05 -15.08 15.64
CA ASN A 30 18.09 -14.93 14.61
C ASN A 30 19.00 -16.14 14.76
N ARG A 31 18.97 -17.08 13.82
CA ARG A 31 19.97 -18.15 13.73
C ARG A 31 19.98 -18.83 12.37
N VAL A 32 21.20 -19.02 11.85
CA VAL A 32 21.66 -19.99 10.82
C VAL A 32 21.31 -19.59 9.37
N SER A 33 22.21 -19.51 8.39
CA SER A 33 23.66 -19.77 8.33
C SER A 33 24.29 -19.11 7.10
N HIS A 34 25.61 -18.95 7.20
CA HIS A 34 26.62 -18.83 6.15
C HIS A 34 26.27 -19.47 4.80
N GLU A 35 26.65 -18.77 3.71
CA GLU A 35 27.40 -19.41 2.63
C GLU A 35 28.39 -18.41 2.00
N THR A 36 29.62 -18.87 1.91
CA THR A 36 30.81 -18.23 1.35
C THR A 36 30.84 -18.48 -0.15
N PHE A 37 31.24 -17.50 -0.97
CA PHE A 37 31.76 -17.80 -2.31
C PHE A 37 32.88 -16.83 -2.68
N GLU A 38 34.12 -17.30 -2.54
CA GLU A 38 35.28 -16.77 -3.25
C GLU A 38 35.30 -17.32 -4.68
N GLY A 39 35.78 -16.52 -5.62
CA GLY A 39 36.01 -16.96 -6.99
C GLY A 39 36.53 -15.83 -7.87
N ALA A 40 37.80 -15.47 -7.69
CA ALA A 40 38.55 -14.68 -8.66
C ALA A 40 38.88 -15.53 -9.90
N SER A 41 38.86 -14.91 -11.08
CA SER A 41 39.73 -15.36 -12.19
C SER A 41 39.99 -14.23 -13.17
N HIS A 42 41.28 -14.06 -13.45
CA HIS A 42 41.91 -13.13 -14.37
C HIS A 42 41.62 -13.50 -15.84
N ASN A 43 41.54 -12.51 -16.73
CA ASN A 43 42.51 -12.45 -17.83
C ASN A 43 42.57 -11.07 -18.49
N ALA A 44 43.81 -10.71 -18.81
CA ALA A 44 44.28 -9.45 -19.34
C ALA A 44 44.50 -9.51 -20.87
N VAL A 45 45.11 -8.43 -21.38
CA VAL A 45 45.78 -8.24 -22.70
C VAL A 45 44.89 -7.55 -23.75
N ALA A 46 45.25 -6.46 -24.46
CA ALA A 46 46.35 -5.50 -24.37
C ALA A 46 46.15 -4.34 -25.40
N HIS A 47 46.52 -3.13 -24.98
CA HIS A 47 47.27 -2.05 -25.67
C HIS A 47 46.91 -1.50 -27.06
N LYS A 48 46.69 -0.17 -27.12
CA LYS A 48 47.55 0.87 -27.77
C LYS A 48 46.96 2.26 -27.47
N ASP A 49 47.54 3.08 -26.60
CA ASP A 49 48.71 3.98 -26.74
C ASP A 49 48.42 5.38 -27.32
N VAL A 50 49.00 6.36 -26.61
CA VAL A 50 49.44 7.73 -26.97
C VAL A 50 48.50 8.89 -26.65
N GLY A 51 48.96 9.76 -25.73
CA GLY A 51 48.44 11.10 -25.52
C GLY A 51 48.83 11.73 -24.18
N GLU A 52 50.13 11.92 -23.96
CA GLU A 52 50.75 12.60 -22.83
C GLU A 52 50.38 14.10 -22.77
N GLN A 53 49.90 14.59 -21.62
CA GLN A 53 50.29 15.92 -21.13
C GLN A 53 49.98 16.11 -19.64
N SER A 54 51.06 16.35 -18.90
CA SER A 54 51.16 16.67 -17.49
C SER A 54 51.16 18.20 -17.32
N THR A 55 50.28 18.72 -16.47
CA THR A 55 50.55 19.92 -15.67
C THR A 55 49.88 19.76 -14.32
N GLY A 56 50.70 19.70 -13.27
CA GLY A 56 50.25 19.63 -11.90
C GLY A 56 49.59 20.92 -11.43
N ILE A 57 48.52 20.78 -10.66
CA ILE A 57 48.08 21.77 -9.69
C ILE A 57 47.86 21.04 -8.37
N SER A 58 48.72 21.39 -7.42
CA SER A 58 48.59 21.11 -6.00
C SER A 58 47.57 22.07 -5.42
N SER A 59 46.49 21.54 -4.85
CA SER A 59 45.73 22.21 -3.81
C SER A 59 45.11 21.14 -2.90
N LYS A 60 45.76 20.96 -1.75
CA LYS A 60 45.13 20.44 -0.55
C LYS A 60 43.94 21.35 -0.24
N GLU A 61 42.74 20.78 -0.17
CA GLU A 61 41.71 21.33 0.69
C GLU A 61 40.88 20.16 1.22
N GLU A 62 41.13 19.85 2.48
CA GLU A 62 40.28 19.02 3.31
C GLU A 62 38.91 19.68 3.40
N ASN A 63 37.89 19.02 2.90
CA ASN A 63 36.53 19.28 3.36
C ASN A 63 35.87 17.94 3.68
N LYS A 64 36.24 17.39 4.84
CA LYS A 64 35.42 16.40 5.56
C LYS A 64 34.17 17.12 6.07
N GLY A 65 33.27 17.43 5.15
CA GLY A 65 31.85 17.63 5.45
C GLY A 65 31.22 16.25 5.57
N GLU A 66 31.56 15.55 6.64
CA GLU A 66 30.83 14.40 7.15
C GLU A 66 29.41 14.90 7.46
N PHE A 67 28.53 14.85 6.46
CA PHE A 67 27.10 15.00 6.68
C PHE A 67 26.65 13.73 7.38
N ALA A 68 26.91 13.68 8.68
CA ALA A 68 26.35 12.70 9.59
C ALA A 68 24.84 12.90 9.54
N VAL A 69 24.17 12.13 8.68
CA VAL A 69 22.73 11.84 8.75
C VAL A 69 22.51 10.89 9.93
N GLU A 70 23.01 11.31 11.08
CA GLU A 70 22.96 10.59 12.35
C GLU A 70 22.11 11.40 13.33
N ASP A 71 21.15 12.17 12.81
CA ASP A 71 19.89 12.41 13.50
C ASP A 71 18.96 11.24 13.18
N VAL A 72 19.33 10.09 13.73
CA VAL A 72 18.39 9.04 14.05
C VAL A 72 17.43 9.69 15.04
N LEU A 73 16.26 10.13 14.55
CA LEU A 73 15.10 10.44 15.38
C LEU A 73 15.07 9.40 16.50
N ASN A 74 15.30 9.83 17.73
CA ASN A 74 15.26 8.93 18.88
C ASN A 74 13.92 8.18 18.79
N ASP A 75 13.93 6.86 18.93
CA ASP A 75 12.73 6.02 18.89
C ASP A 75 11.59 6.61 19.75
N ARG A 76 11.95 7.31 20.84
CA ARG A 76 11.01 8.08 21.67
C ARG A 76 10.31 9.23 20.94
N GLU A 77 11.04 10.06 20.21
CA GLU A 77 10.48 11.19 19.46
C GLU A 77 9.59 10.72 18.31
N LEU A 78 10.01 9.66 17.60
CA LEU A 78 9.18 9.00 16.60
C LEU A 78 7.88 8.47 17.22
N VAL A 79 7.96 7.78 18.36
CA VAL A 79 6.78 7.26 19.07
C VAL A 79 5.84 8.39 19.50
N GLU A 80 6.36 9.49 20.05
CA GLU A 80 5.52 10.64 20.44
C GLU A 80 4.89 11.33 19.22
N THR A 81 5.64 11.44 18.11
CA THR A 81 5.11 11.97 16.84
C THR A 81 3.98 11.09 16.31
N LEU A 82 4.16 9.77 16.30
CA LEU A 82 3.13 8.82 15.86
C LEU A 82 1.90 8.85 16.77
N LYS A 83 2.08 9.03 18.08
CA LYS A 83 0.97 9.23 19.02
C LYS A 83 0.22 10.52 18.72
N ALA A 84 0.94 11.61 18.46
CA ALA A 84 0.34 12.90 18.13
C ALA A 84 -0.49 12.81 16.84
N ILE A 85 0.05 12.20 15.78
CA ILE A 85 -0.68 11.94 14.53
C ILE A 85 -1.95 11.15 14.81
N ARG A 86 -1.86 10.03 15.54
CA ARG A 86 -3.05 9.21 15.87
C ARG A 86 -4.08 9.98 16.68
N ALA A 87 -3.66 10.81 17.63
CA ALA A 87 -4.56 11.63 18.43
C ALA A 87 -5.28 12.67 17.58
N THR A 88 -4.57 13.33 16.65
CA THR A 88 -5.18 14.26 15.70
C THR A 88 -6.15 13.56 14.77
N GLU A 89 -5.76 12.43 14.17
CA GLU A 89 -6.61 11.68 13.25
C GLU A 89 -7.86 11.11 13.94
N ALA A 90 -7.78 10.72 15.21
CA ALA A 90 -8.93 10.26 16.00
C ALA A 90 -10.02 11.34 16.20
N THR A 91 -9.69 12.62 16.01
CA THR A 91 -10.68 13.72 16.08
C THR A 91 -11.42 13.95 14.76
N ARG A 92 -10.91 13.39 13.64
CA ARG A 92 -11.57 13.51 12.33
C ARG A 92 -12.71 12.51 12.24
N PRO A 93 -13.80 12.84 11.53
CA PRO A 93 -14.81 11.84 11.18
C PRO A 93 -14.14 10.67 10.45
N PRO A 94 -14.61 9.44 10.69
CA PRO A 94 -14.10 8.29 9.96
C PRO A 94 -14.27 8.53 8.46
N ALA A 95 -13.21 8.29 7.70
CA ALA A 95 -13.25 8.28 6.24
C ALA A 95 -14.30 7.30 5.71
N ILE A 96 -14.52 6.20 6.45
CA ILE A 96 -15.53 5.18 6.16
C ILE A 96 -16.17 4.75 7.50
N PRO A 97 -17.45 5.07 7.74
CA PRO A 97 -18.20 4.59 8.90
C PRO A 97 -18.36 3.06 8.92
N ASP A 98 -18.40 2.45 10.10
CA ASP A 98 -18.50 0.99 10.25
C ASP A 98 -19.86 0.42 9.77
N ASP A 99 -20.91 1.25 9.71
CA ASP A 99 -22.27 0.89 9.28
C ASP A 99 -22.54 1.18 7.79
N THR A 100 -21.50 1.56 7.03
CA THR A 100 -21.62 1.90 5.61
C THR A 100 -22.09 0.69 4.79
N THR A 101 -23.16 0.87 4.02
CA THR A 101 -23.64 -0.17 3.11
C THR A 101 -22.67 -0.40 1.94
N GLU A 102 -22.75 -1.56 1.29
CA GLU A 102 -21.92 -1.85 0.12
C GLU A 102 -22.02 -0.73 -0.95
N GLU A 103 -23.22 -0.25 -1.26
CA GLU A 103 -23.43 0.82 -2.24
C GLU A 103 -22.74 2.14 -1.83
N GLU A 104 -22.81 2.50 -0.55
CA GLU A 104 -22.18 3.70 -0.02
C GLU A 104 -20.65 3.61 -0.04
N ILE A 105 -20.08 2.42 0.19
CA ILE A 105 -18.64 2.18 0.04
C ILE A 105 -18.18 2.56 -1.38
N TYR A 106 -18.95 2.20 -2.42
CA TYR A 106 -18.60 2.55 -3.80
C TYR A 106 -18.84 4.01 -4.17
N ARG A 107 -19.68 4.73 -3.40
CA ARG A 107 -19.83 6.19 -3.50
C ARG A 107 -18.74 6.94 -2.75
N ASN A 108 -18.02 6.28 -1.84
CA ASN A 108 -16.99 6.90 -1.03
C ASN A 108 -15.86 7.48 -1.91
N PRO A 109 -15.45 8.75 -1.71
CA PRO A 109 -14.47 9.40 -2.57
C PRO A 109 -13.09 8.76 -2.48
N TYR A 110 -12.68 8.22 -1.33
CA TYR A 110 -11.41 7.48 -1.20
C TYR A 110 -11.40 6.23 -2.10
N VAL A 111 -12.50 5.47 -2.11
CA VAL A 111 -12.64 4.26 -2.92
C VAL A 111 -12.68 4.60 -4.42
N ARG A 112 -13.43 5.64 -4.80
CA ARG A 112 -13.49 6.11 -6.19
C ARG A 112 -12.12 6.61 -6.68
N HIS A 113 -11.35 7.25 -5.81
CA HIS A 113 -10.01 7.73 -6.13
C HIS A 113 -9.07 6.59 -6.52
N ILE A 114 -9.17 5.41 -5.92
CA ILE A 114 -8.36 4.24 -6.32
C ILE A 114 -8.54 3.96 -7.82
N ARG A 115 -9.79 3.94 -8.32
CA ARG A 115 -10.06 3.72 -9.74
C ARG A 115 -9.48 4.85 -10.61
N ALA A 116 -9.64 6.11 -10.18
CA ALA A 116 -9.08 7.25 -10.91
C ALA A 116 -7.55 7.18 -11.00
N ALA A 117 -6.88 6.91 -9.88
CA ALA A 117 -5.43 6.76 -9.77
C ALA A 117 -4.89 5.60 -10.64
N LEU A 118 -5.55 4.44 -10.62
CA LEU A 118 -5.18 3.30 -11.47
C LEU A 118 -5.36 3.62 -12.97
N ASN A 119 -6.43 4.31 -13.34
CA ASN A 119 -6.66 4.74 -14.72
C ASN A 119 -5.62 5.77 -15.18
N SER A 120 -5.26 6.71 -14.30
CA SER A 120 -4.18 7.68 -14.51
C SER A 120 -2.86 6.96 -14.81
N TYR A 121 -2.47 6.01 -13.94
CA TYR A 121 -1.28 5.18 -14.13
C TYR A 121 -1.29 4.42 -15.46
N LEU A 122 -2.41 3.79 -15.83
CA LEU A 122 -2.56 3.08 -17.11
C LEU A 122 -2.46 3.99 -18.33
N ALA A 123 -2.83 5.27 -18.18
CA ALA A 123 -2.69 6.28 -19.22
C ALA A 123 -1.28 6.90 -19.28
N GLY A 124 -0.34 6.46 -18.43
CA GLY A 124 0.99 7.06 -18.28
C GLY A 124 0.95 8.43 -17.59
N LYS A 125 -0.17 8.77 -16.96
CA LYS A 125 -0.33 9.99 -16.16
C LYS A 125 -0.02 9.65 -14.70
N MET A 126 0.55 10.62 -13.98
CA MET A 126 0.90 10.45 -12.55
C MET A 126 -0.06 11.22 -11.63
N GLU A 127 -1.22 11.61 -12.16
CA GLU A 127 -2.25 12.34 -11.41
C GLU A 127 -2.84 11.45 -10.31
N GLY A 128 -2.96 11.97 -9.08
CA GLY A 128 -3.54 11.28 -7.94
C GLY A 128 -2.66 10.17 -7.34
N LEU A 129 -1.39 10.07 -7.75
CA LEU A 129 -0.41 9.11 -7.26
C LEU A 129 0.64 9.81 -6.42
N SER A 130 1.00 9.22 -5.28
CA SER A 130 2.15 9.72 -4.52
C SER A 130 3.48 9.33 -5.14
N GLY A 131 4.51 10.11 -4.87
CA GLY A 131 5.88 9.69 -5.18
C GLY A 131 6.26 8.36 -4.51
N ALA A 132 5.67 8.04 -3.35
CA ALA A 132 5.93 6.79 -2.63
C ALA A 132 5.36 5.56 -3.35
N VAL A 133 4.16 5.64 -3.95
CA VAL A 133 3.57 4.51 -4.70
C VAL A 133 4.26 4.25 -6.04
N LEU A 134 5.02 5.24 -6.51
CA LEU A 134 5.84 5.19 -7.71
C LEU A 134 7.30 4.84 -7.44
N SER A 135 7.76 4.90 -6.18
CA SER A 135 9.18 4.73 -5.85
C SER A 135 9.56 3.28 -5.60
N ASP A 136 10.68 2.86 -6.18
CA ASP A 136 11.31 1.55 -5.92
C ASP A 136 12.02 1.49 -4.56
N MET A 137 12.11 2.62 -3.82
CA MET A 137 12.80 2.68 -2.54
C MET A 137 12.04 1.92 -1.44
N ILE A 138 10.70 1.90 -1.48
CA ILE A 138 9.85 1.14 -0.55
C ILE A 138 9.31 -0.09 -1.29
N LYS A 139 10.17 -1.09 -1.46
CA LYS A 139 10.04 -2.24 -2.39
C LYS A 139 8.77 -3.10 -2.28
N ILE A 140 7.93 -2.92 -1.27
CA ILE A 140 6.84 -3.87 -0.95
C ILE A 140 5.49 -3.42 -1.51
N CYS A 141 5.27 -2.12 -1.71
CA CYS A 141 3.92 -1.55 -1.90
C CYS A 141 3.84 -0.47 -3.00
N ALA A 142 4.27 -0.83 -4.21
CA ALA A 142 4.27 0.05 -5.37
C ALA A 142 3.46 -0.53 -6.53
N LEU A 143 2.86 0.34 -7.35
CA LEU A 143 2.08 -0.07 -8.53
C LEU A 143 2.93 -0.87 -9.53
N GLN A 144 4.19 -0.49 -9.70
CA GLN A 144 5.12 -1.12 -10.65
C GLN A 144 5.44 -2.59 -10.35
N ARG A 145 5.10 -3.08 -9.15
CA ARG A 145 5.36 -4.45 -8.70
C ARG A 145 4.26 -5.43 -9.08
N SER A 146 3.09 -4.93 -9.49
CA SER A 146 2.01 -5.79 -9.97
C SER A 146 1.88 -5.66 -11.47
N ASP A 147 1.36 -6.72 -12.08
CA ASP A 147 0.99 -6.74 -13.47
C ASP A 147 -0.09 -5.67 -13.74
N ALA A 148 0.16 -4.76 -14.70
CA ALA A 148 -0.77 -3.70 -15.07
C ALA A 148 -2.13 -4.26 -15.54
N ASP A 149 -2.18 -5.53 -15.95
CA ASP A 149 -3.41 -6.18 -16.37
C ASP A 149 -4.44 -6.30 -15.24
N TYR A 150 -4.01 -6.34 -13.97
CA TYR A 150 -4.94 -6.21 -12.83
C TYR A 150 -5.71 -4.90 -12.91
N TYR A 151 -5.03 -3.79 -13.18
CA TYR A 151 -5.61 -2.45 -13.08
C TYR A 151 -6.65 -2.18 -14.15
N ARG A 152 -6.58 -2.89 -15.28
CA ARG A 152 -7.59 -2.86 -16.34
C ARG A 152 -8.90 -3.54 -15.94
N ASN A 153 -8.85 -4.43 -14.95
CA ASN A 153 -10.02 -5.16 -14.48
C ASN A 153 -10.82 -4.34 -13.48
N LYS A 154 -12.12 -4.66 -13.40
CA LYS A 154 -12.95 -4.17 -12.31
C LYS A 154 -12.56 -4.81 -10.98
N PHE A 155 -12.61 -4.08 -9.89
CA PHE A 155 -12.39 -4.59 -8.55
C PHE A 155 -13.66 -4.57 -7.70
N VAL A 156 -13.68 -5.46 -6.72
CA VAL A 156 -14.63 -5.50 -5.62
C VAL A 156 -13.91 -5.05 -4.36
N VAL A 157 -14.51 -4.16 -3.59
CA VAL A 157 -14.06 -3.81 -2.25
C VAL A 157 -14.49 -4.91 -1.28
N LEU A 158 -13.53 -5.50 -0.58
CA LEU A 158 -13.75 -6.55 0.40
C LEU A 158 -13.99 -5.95 1.79
N SER A 159 -13.21 -4.93 2.12
CA SER A 159 -13.38 -4.12 3.32
C SER A 159 -12.71 -2.77 3.11
N ALA A 160 -13.15 -1.79 3.88
CA ALA A 160 -12.56 -0.47 3.86
C ALA A 160 -12.70 0.13 5.27
N GLU A 161 -11.61 0.70 5.77
CA GLU A 161 -11.50 1.15 7.15
C GLU A 161 -10.63 2.41 7.23
N ASN A 162 -10.64 3.08 8.38
CA ASN A 162 -9.76 4.21 8.62
C ASN A 162 -8.32 3.72 8.78
N ASN A 163 -7.39 4.42 8.14
CA ASN A 163 -5.97 4.13 8.34
C ASN A 163 -5.47 4.85 9.60
N ALA A 164 -4.64 4.18 10.40
CA ALA A 164 -4.09 4.73 11.65
C ALA A 164 -3.22 5.99 11.46
N PHE A 165 -2.80 6.28 10.23
CA PHE A 165 -2.03 7.47 9.86
C PHE A 165 -2.86 8.44 9.02
N GLY A 166 -4.19 8.33 9.08
CA GLY A 166 -5.16 9.15 8.36
C GLY A 166 -5.51 8.63 6.97
N GLY A 167 -6.65 9.07 6.45
CA GLY A 167 -7.22 8.56 5.20
C GLY A 167 -7.85 7.16 5.34
N ALA A 168 -7.98 6.45 4.22
CA ALA A 168 -8.65 5.15 4.15
C ALA A 168 -7.70 4.03 3.74
N ALA A 169 -7.79 2.90 4.45
CA ALA A 169 -7.24 1.62 4.05
C ALA A 169 -8.35 0.80 3.36
N VAL A 170 -8.12 0.38 2.12
CA VAL A 170 -9.10 -0.35 1.31
C VAL A 170 -8.51 -1.68 0.89
N TYR A 171 -9.17 -2.77 1.26
CA TYR A 171 -8.85 -4.11 0.77
C TYR A 171 -9.77 -4.43 -0.41
N LEU A 172 -9.17 -4.81 -1.53
CA LEU A 172 -9.91 -5.08 -2.77
C LEU A 172 -9.36 -6.30 -3.52
N ALA A 173 -10.18 -6.85 -4.40
CA ALA A 173 -9.78 -7.92 -5.30
C ALA A 173 -10.32 -7.67 -6.71
N PHE A 174 -9.52 -8.01 -7.71
CA PHE A 174 -9.90 -7.81 -9.10
C PHE A 174 -10.72 -9.00 -9.62
N ARG A 175 -11.90 -8.70 -10.17
CA ARG A 175 -12.87 -9.72 -10.60
C ARG A 175 -12.36 -10.59 -11.74
N GLY A 176 -11.62 -10.02 -12.69
CA GLY A 176 -11.05 -10.78 -13.81
C GLY A 176 -9.76 -11.52 -13.48
N LYS A 177 -9.15 -11.24 -12.31
CA LYS A 177 -7.91 -11.90 -11.86
C LYS A 177 -7.93 -12.07 -10.33
N PRO A 178 -8.74 -13.02 -9.83
CA PRO A 178 -9.05 -13.18 -8.41
C PRO A 178 -8.01 -14.01 -7.64
N ASP A 179 -6.72 -13.85 -7.96
CA ASP A 179 -5.60 -14.63 -7.39
C ASP A 179 -4.82 -13.87 -6.30
N ALA A 180 -5.25 -12.65 -5.98
CA ALA A 180 -4.64 -11.81 -4.97
C ALA A 180 -5.65 -10.85 -4.35
N ILE A 181 -5.37 -10.46 -3.11
CA ILE A 181 -5.99 -9.32 -2.44
C ILE A 181 -5.00 -8.16 -2.49
N PHE A 182 -5.52 -6.97 -2.69
CA PHE A 182 -4.77 -5.74 -2.71
C PHE A 182 -5.15 -4.89 -1.52
N TRP A 183 -4.16 -4.26 -0.91
CA TRP A 183 -4.35 -3.23 0.09
C TRP A 183 -3.94 -1.89 -0.51
N ALA A 184 -4.85 -0.92 -0.46
CA ALA A 184 -4.64 0.43 -0.94
C ALA A 184 -4.77 1.42 0.22
N TRP A 185 -3.86 2.38 0.28
CA TRP A 185 -3.97 3.51 1.21
C TRP A 185 -4.17 4.80 0.43
N VAL A 186 -5.32 5.44 0.65
CA VAL A 186 -5.68 6.72 0.04
C VAL A 186 -5.74 7.78 1.12
N TYR A 187 -5.09 8.92 0.86
CA TYR A 187 -5.02 10.04 1.78
C TYR A 187 -5.71 11.26 1.16
N ASN A 188 -6.43 12.05 1.97
CA ASN A 188 -6.91 13.37 1.57
C ASN A 188 -5.79 14.38 1.89
N ILE A 189 -5.20 14.98 0.86
CA ILE A 189 -4.06 15.91 0.95
C ILE A 189 -4.50 17.38 1.00
N GLY A 190 -5.78 17.70 0.85
CA GLY A 190 -6.28 19.06 0.89
C GLY A 190 -7.76 19.15 0.54
N GLY A 191 -8.42 20.22 0.97
CA GLY A 191 -9.86 20.42 0.75
C GLY A 191 -10.71 19.79 1.86
N ASP A 192 -11.60 20.61 2.41
CA ASP A 192 -12.45 20.23 3.56
C ASP A 192 -13.83 19.73 3.12
N ASP A 193 -14.18 19.89 1.84
CA ASP A 193 -15.44 19.44 1.26
C ASP A 193 -15.22 18.51 0.05
N GLU A 194 -16.26 17.76 -0.33
CA GLU A 194 -16.19 16.77 -1.41
C GLU A 194 -15.80 17.36 -2.78
N LYS A 195 -15.97 18.68 -2.98
CA LYS A 195 -15.70 19.34 -4.26
C LYS A 195 -14.26 19.84 -4.38
N SER A 196 -13.65 20.18 -3.25
CA SER A 196 -12.28 20.68 -3.13
C SER A 196 -11.32 19.60 -2.64
N ALA A 197 -11.83 18.46 -2.17
CA ALA A 197 -11.02 17.38 -1.65
C ALA A 197 -10.09 16.81 -2.73
N GLU A 198 -8.80 16.86 -2.44
CA GLU A 198 -7.72 16.31 -3.23
C GLU A 198 -7.24 15.02 -2.59
N TYR A 199 -7.22 13.94 -3.37
CA TYR A 199 -6.85 12.62 -2.88
C TYR A 199 -5.57 12.13 -3.54
N GLU A 200 -4.83 11.32 -2.79
CA GLU A 200 -3.56 10.74 -3.20
C GLU A 200 -3.53 9.25 -2.85
N LEU A 201 -3.22 8.40 -3.83
CA LEU A 201 -2.92 6.99 -3.58
C LEU A 201 -1.47 6.89 -3.09
N ARG A 202 -1.30 6.59 -1.80
CA ARG A 202 0.00 6.59 -1.13
C ARG A 202 0.71 5.25 -1.14
N SER A 203 -0.04 4.16 -1.06
CA SER A 203 0.50 2.80 -1.10
C SER A 203 -0.46 1.86 -1.80
N PHE A 204 0.11 0.86 -2.49
CA PHE A 204 -0.67 -0.19 -3.16
C PHE A 204 0.09 -1.52 -3.10
N CYS A 205 -0.33 -2.42 -2.21
CA CYS A 205 0.35 -3.68 -1.94
C CYS A 205 -0.44 -4.86 -2.49
N LYS A 206 0.22 -5.78 -3.20
CA LYS A 206 -0.34 -7.07 -3.60
C LYS A 206 -0.04 -8.12 -2.55
N LYS A 207 -1.05 -8.85 -2.10
CA LYS A 207 -0.91 -10.06 -1.29
C LYS A 207 -1.42 -11.27 -2.07
N PRO A 208 -0.53 -12.09 -2.66
CA PRO A 208 -0.93 -13.33 -3.33
C PRO A 208 -1.69 -14.25 -2.38
N LEU A 209 -2.70 -14.93 -2.90
CA LEU A 209 -3.42 -15.97 -2.17
C LEU A 209 -2.89 -17.34 -2.59
N SER A 210 -2.23 -18.03 -1.65
CA SER A 210 -1.74 -19.40 -1.85
C SER A 210 -2.70 -20.46 -1.30
N ASP A 211 -3.59 -20.08 -0.39
CA ASP A 211 -4.55 -20.98 0.23
C ASP A 211 -5.77 -21.20 -0.69
N LYS A 212 -6.00 -22.46 -1.09
CA LYS A 212 -7.09 -22.83 -1.99
C LYS A 212 -8.48 -22.54 -1.41
N ARG A 213 -8.66 -22.64 -0.09
CA ARG A 213 -9.93 -22.35 0.57
C ARG A 213 -10.21 -20.85 0.47
N LEU A 214 -9.24 -20.01 0.81
CA LEU A 214 -9.39 -18.55 0.70
C LEU A 214 -9.65 -18.11 -0.75
N MET A 215 -8.98 -18.75 -1.71
CA MET A 215 -9.23 -18.55 -3.14
C MET A 215 -10.68 -18.87 -3.54
N ASN A 216 -11.22 -20.00 -3.07
CA ASN A 216 -12.60 -20.39 -3.35
C ASN A 216 -13.62 -19.45 -2.70
N GLU A 217 -13.37 -19.02 -1.47
CA GLU A 217 -14.20 -18.03 -0.76
C GLU A 217 -14.19 -16.70 -1.52
N LEU A 218 -13.02 -16.23 -1.95
CA LEU A 218 -12.89 -15.02 -2.75
C LEU A 218 -13.65 -15.14 -4.07
N HIS A 219 -13.52 -16.25 -4.80
CA HIS A 219 -14.29 -16.50 -6.02
C HIS A 219 -15.80 -16.42 -5.79
N ALA A 220 -16.29 -16.99 -4.69
CA ALA A 220 -17.71 -16.94 -4.35
C ALA A 220 -18.18 -15.51 -4.11
N ILE A 221 -17.42 -14.72 -3.34
CA ILE A 221 -17.68 -13.30 -3.08
C ILE A 221 -17.71 -12.51 -4.39
N LEU A 222 -16.71 -12.69 -5.26
CA LEU A 222 -16.62 -11.95 -6.52
C LEU A 222 -17.74 -12.29 -7.51
N LYS A 223 -18.31 -13.50 -7.41
CA LYS A 223 -19.45 -13.92 -8.22
C LYS A 223 -20.77 -13.35 -7.72
N SER A 224 -20.92 -13.13 -6.41
CA SER A 224 -22.13 -12.57 -5.80
C SER A 224 -22.12 -11.05 -5.69
N ALA A 225 -20.95 -10.41 -5.80
CA ALA A 225 -20.78 -8.96 -5.72
C ALA A 225 -21.66 -8.23 -6.74
N ARG A 226 -22.45 -7.27 -6.23
CA ARG A 226 -23.37 -6.46 -7.06
C ARG A 226 -22.70 -5.23 -7.62
N TYR A 227 -21.72 -4.70 -6.88
CA TYR A 227 -21.02 -3.48 -7.21
C TYR A 227 -19.56 -3.79 -7.53
N THR A 228 -19.03 -3.04 -8.50
CA THR A 228 -17.64 -3.13 -8.94
C THR A 228 -17.22 -1.79 -9.53
N LEU A 229 -15.97 -1.37 -9.31
CA LEU A 229 -15.36 -0.21 -9.98
C LEU A 229 -14.32 -0.66 -10.98
#